data_AF-A0A2D6HGM7-F1
#
_entry.id   AF-A0A2D6HGM7-F1
#
_cell.length_a   1.000
_cell.length_b   1.000
_cell.length_c   1.000
_cell.angle_alpha   90.00
_cell.angle_beta   90.00
_cell.angle_gamma   90.00
#
_symmetry.space_group_name_H-M   'P 1'
#
loop_
_entity.id
_entity.type
_entity.pdbx_description
1 polymer ?
#
loop_
_entity_poly.entity_id
_entity_poly.type
_entity_poly.pdbx_seq_one_letter_code
_entity_poly.pdbx_strand_id
1 'polypeptide(L)'
;MRLRTEQNGFAGFAWREAGQKEFPADQVVRFDCRKSPNLQQYEADLNGDGKIIHIRLLLPDKGADLESITLHDDRGQVLREWRFNK
;
A
#
# COMPACT_ATOMS: atom_id res chain seq x y z
N MET A 1 2.06 -4.67 -4.25
CA MET A 1 2.23 -3.40 -5.00
C MET A 1 3.54 -3.43 -5.78
N ARG A 2 3.55 -2.87 -6.99
CA ARG A 2 4.74 -2.76 -7.84
C ARG A 2 5.10 -1.30 -8.02
N LEU A 3 6.28 -0.90 -7.53
CA LEU A 3 6.77 0.48 -7.62
C LEU A 3 8.29 0.52 -7.80
N ARG A 4 8.79 1.64 -8.33
CA ARG A 4 10.21 2.01 -8.25
C ARG A 4 10.34 3.38 -7.60
N THR A 5 11.46 3.61 -6.93
CA THR A 5 11.76 4.89 -6.28
C THR A 5 13.21 5.29 -6.55
N GLU A 6 13.45 6.60 -6.67
CA GLU A 6 14.77 7.17 -6.96
C GLU A 6 15.64 7.33 -5.70
N GLN A 7 15.10 7.05 -4.51
CA GLN A 7 15.77 7.15 -3.23
C GLN A 7 15.32 6.06 -2.26
N ASN A 8 16.13 5.79 -1.24
CA ASN A 8 15.68 4.96 -0.12
C ASN A 8 14.60 5.72 0.69
N GLY A 9 13.66 4.99 1.27
CA GLY A 9 12.63 5.57 2.13
C GLY A 9 11.59 4.54 2.55
N PHE A 10 10.46 5.02 3.07
CA PHE A 10 9.34 4.16 3.43
C PHE A 10 8.15 4.39 2.52
N ALA A 11 7.48 3.31 2.15
CA ALA A 11 6.13 3.34 1.63
C ALA A 11 5.24 2.48 2.53
N GLY A 12 3.94 2.47 2.28
CA GLY A 12 3.03 1.75 3.15
C GLY A 12 1.57 1.92 2.81
N PHE A 13 0.75 1.41 3.71
CA PHE A 13 -0.70 1.56 3.67
C PHE A 13 -1.18 1.99 5.05
N ALA A 14 -2.11 2.93 5.07
CA ALA A 14 -2.95 3.18 6.23
C ALA A 14 -4.38 2.81 5.87
N TRP A 15 -5.16 2.30 6.82
CA TRP A 15 -6.55 1.97 6.57
C TRP A 15 -7.47 2.45 7.68
N ARG A 16 -8.75 2.51 7.37
CA ARG A 16 -9.80 2.70 8.36
C ARG A 16 -11.00 1.81 8.10
N GLU A 17 -11.63 1.43 9.19
CA GLU A 17 -12.79 0.56 9.24
C GLU A 17 -14.09 1.36 9.32
N ALA A 18 -15.21 0.66 9.10
CA ALA A 18 -16.53 1.26 9.27
C ALA A 18 -16.69 1.85 10.68
N GLY A 19 -17.12 3.11 10.77
CA GLY A 19 -17.28 3.84 12.03
C GLY A 19 -16.08 4.71 12.43
N GLN A 20 -14.90 4.48 11.85
CA GLN A 20 -13.72 5.32 12.09
C GLN A 20 -13.74 6.57 11.21
N LYS A 21 -13.66 7.75 11.82
CA LYS A 21 -13.64 9.05 11.10
C LYS A 21 -12.27 9.33 10.48
N GLU A 22 -11.22 9.06 11.24
CA GLU A 22 -9.82 9.26 10.84
C GLU A 22 -9.13 7.91 10.58
N PHE A 23 -7.88 7.95 10.13
CA PHE A 23 -7.00 6.78 10.07
C PHE A 23 -6.32 6.60 11.44
N PRO A 24 -6.59 5.52 12.18
CA PRO A 24 -5.92 5.24 13.44
C PRO A 24 -4.40 5.11 13.27
N ALA A 25 -3.65 5.52 14.30
CA ALA A 25 -2.19 5.52 14.26
C ALA A 25 -1.57 4.12 14.27
N ASP A 26 -2.32 3.12 14.74
CA ASP A 26 -2.00 1.70 14.78
C ASP A 26 -2.45 0.94 13.52
N GLN A 27 -3.37 1.51 12.73
CA GLN A 27 -3.80 0.96 11.43
C GLN A 27 -2.95 1.49 10.29
N VAL A 28 -1.65 1.29 10.41
CA VAL A 28 -0.64 1.64 9.42
C VAL A 28 0.41 0.56 9.34
N VAL A 29 0.75 0.18 8.13
CA VAL A 29 1.88 -0.69 7.83
C VAL A 29 2.85 0.08 6.94
N ARG A 30 4.14 0.03 7.29
CA ARG A 30 5.22 0.64 6.51
C ARG A 30 6.24 -0.44 6.17
N PHE A 31 6.86 -0.29 5.02
CA PHE A 31 7.96 -1.14 4.56
C PHE A 31 9.05 -0.28 3.92
N ASP A 32 10.28 -0.77 4.02
CA ASP A 32 11.44 -0.13 3.41
C ASP A 32 11.38 -0.27 1.88
N CYS A 33 11.42 0.86 1.19
CA CYS A 33 11.67 0.93 -0.24
C CYS A 33 13.14 1.24 -0.48
N ARG A 34 13.79 0.42 -1.32
CA ARG A 34 15.16 0.67 -1.75
C ARG A 34 15.15 1.45 -3.06
N LYS A 35 16.10 2.37 -3.20
CA LYS A 35 16.40 3.00 -4.49
C LYS A 35 16.68 1.92 -5.53
N SER A 36 15.98 1.98 -6.65
CA SER A 36 16.17 1.04 -7.74
C SER A 36 15.74 1.66 -9.07
N PRO A 37 16.50 1.49 -10.16
CA PRO A 37 16.04 1.86 -11.50
C PRO A 37 14.91 0.93 -12.00
N ASN A 38 14.80 -0.27 -11.41
CA ASN A 38 13.82 -1.29 -11.78
C ASN A 38 12.62 -1.27 -10.82
N LEU A 39 11.44 -1.63 -11.35
CA LEU A 39 10.25 -1.91 -10.55
C LEU A 39 10.53 -3.06 -9.57
N GLN A 40 10.05 -2.89 -8.34
CA GLN A 40 10.14 -3.86 -7.27
C GLN A 40 8.75 -4.18 -6.75
N GLN A 41 8.60 -5.41 -6.24
CA GLN A 41 7.37 -5.89 -5.63
C GLN A 41 7.47 -5.74 -4.11
N TYR A 42 6.44 -5.15 -3.53
CA TYR A 42 6.27 -4.95 -2.10
C TYR A 42 4.92 -5.50 -1.67
N GLU A 43 4.92 -6.24 -0.57
CA GLU A 43 3.74 -6.86 0.02
C GLU A 43 3.65 -6.45 1.48
N ALA A 44 2.41 -6.28 1.94
CA ALA A 44 2.11 -5.91 3.31
C ALA A 44 0.71 -6.43 3.66
N ASP A 45 0.58 -6.96 4.87
CA ASP A 45 -0.68 -7.42 5.40
C ASP A 45 -1.44 -6.24 6.04
N LEU A 46 -2.74 -6.16 5.75
CA LEU A 46 -3.64 -5.19 6.36
C LEU A 46 -4.51 -5.94 7.36
N ASN A 47 -4.19 -5.82 8.64
CA ASN A 47 -4.94 -6.48 9.71
C ASN A 47 -6.10 -5.59 10.14
N GLY A 48 -7.30 -5.88 9.62
CA GLY A 48 -8.54 -5.27 10.09
C GLY A 48 -9.33 -6.25 10.95
N ASP A 49 -9.81 -5.79 12.10
CA ASP A 49 -10.77 -6.54 12.95
C ASP A 49 -12.20 -6.42 12.40
N GLY A 50 -12.42 -5.44 11.51
CA GLY A 50 -13.69 -5.16 10.86
C GLY A 50 -13.58 -4.94 9.35
N LYS A 51 -14.67 -4.44 8.76
CA LYS A 51 -14.70 -4.11 7.33
C LYS A 51 -13.84 -2.87 7.07
N ILE A 52 -12.70 -3.07 6.42
CA ILE A 52 -11.90 -1.97 5.87
C ILE A 52 -12.71 -1.26 4.77
N ILE A 53 -12.91 0.05 4.93
CA ILE A 53 -13.70 0.86 3.99
C ILE A 53 -12.86 1.87 3.22
N HIS A 54 -11.67 2.21 3.71
CA HIS A 54 -10.72 3.09 3.02
C HIS A 54 -9.29 2.61 3.25
N ILE A 55 -8.50 2.63 2.18
CA ILE A 55 -7.06 2.40 2.20
C ILE A 55 -6.40 3.65 1.63
N ARG A 56 -5.39 4.17 2.32
CA ARG A 56 -4.54 5.26 1.89
C ARG A 56 -3.16 4.68 1.57
N LEU A 57 -2.71 4.93 0.35
CA LEU A 57 -1.33 4.66 -0.04
C LEU A 57 -0.40 5.72 0.56
N LEU A 58 0.68 5.27 1.18
CA LEU A 58 1.77 6.12 1.64
C LEU A 58 2.95 5.92 0.67
N LEU A 59 3.42 7.01 0.08
CA LEU A 59 4.59 7.02 -0.81
C LEU A 59 5.80 7.59 -0.08
N PRO A 60 7.03 7.27 -0.52
CA PRO A 60 8.24 7.93 -0.03
C PRO A 60 8.18 9.44 -0.25
N ASP A 61 8.93 10.22 0.54
CA ASP A 61 8.87 11.69 0.54
C ASP A 61 9.13 12.37 -0.81
N LYS A 62 9.86 11.72 -1.72
CA LYS A 62 10.09 12.20 -3.10
C LYS A 62 9.21 11.52 -4.15
N GLY A 63 8.22 10.77 -3.70
CA GLY A 63 7.33 9.98 -4.55
C GLY A 63 7.94 8.63 -4.97
N ALA A 64 7.20 7.97 -5.85
CA ALA A 64 7.58 6.73 -6.50
C ALA A 64 6.80 6.61 -7.82
N ASP A 65 7.39 5.94 -8.79
CA ASP A 65 6.65 5.50 -9.98
C ASP A 65 5.92 4.22 -9.62
N LEU A 66 4.60 4.32 -9.57
CA LEU A 66 3.70 3.23 -9.21
C LEU A 66 3.16 2.57 -10.48
N GLU A 67 3.38 1.26 -10.63
CA GLU A 67 2.82 0.50 -11.75
C GLU A 67 1.45 -0.08 -11.40
N SER A 68 1.37 -0.79 -10.27
CA SER A 68 0.13 -1.46 -9.86
C SER A 68 0.01 -1.68 -8.36
N ILE A 69 -1.24 -1.77 -7.90
CA ILE A 69 -1.62 -2.21 -6.57
C ILE A 69 -2.63 -3.33 -6.74
N THR A 70 -2.38 -4.48 -6.09
CA THR A 70 -3.32 -5.60 -6.05
C THR A 70 -3.70 -5.84 -4.60
N LEU A 71 -4.99 -5.93 -4.32
CA LEU A 71 -5.55 -6.26 -3.02
C LEU A 71 -6.11 -7.67 -3.07
N HIS A 72 -5.74 -8.48 -2.09
CA HIS A 72 -6.22 -9.84 -1.91
C HIS A 72 -7.04 -9.96 -0.62
N ASP A 73 -7.96 -10.92 -0.57
CA ASP A 73 -8.56 -11.37 0.69
C ASP A 73 -7.64 -12.36 1.42
N ASP A 74 -8.11 -12.85 2.58
CA ASP A 74 -7.42 -13.83 3.43
C ASP A 74 -7.23 -15.21 2.77
N ARG A 75 -7.91 -15.47 1.64
CA ARG A 75 -7.77 -16.69 0.83
C ARG A 75 -6.86 -16.48 -0.38
N GLY A 76 -6.28 -15.29 -0.54
CA GLY A 76 -5.45 -14.91 -1.68
C GLY A 76 -6.24 -14.56 -2.94
N GLN A 77 -7.57 -14.47 -2.88
CA GLN A 77 -8.38 -14.06 -4.02
C GLN A 77 -8.20 -12.56 -4.29
N VAL A 78 -7.96 -12.20 -5.55
CA VAL A 78 -7.88 -10.78 -5.95
C VAL A 78 -9.24 -10.11 -5.76
N LEU A 79 -9.31 -9.17 -4.82
CA LEU A 79 -10.49 -8.31 -4.59
C LEU A 79 -10.51 -7.11 -5.54
N ARG A 80 -9.32 -6.53 -5.79
CA ARG A 80 -9.18 -5.35 -6.64
C ARG A 80 -7.75 -5.23 -7.17
N GLU A 81 -7.64 -4.71 -8.38
CA GLU A 81 -6.37 -4.33 -8.99
C GLU A 81 -6.49 -2.90 -9.52
N TRP A 82 -5.49 -2.07 -9.23
CA TRP A 82 -5.28 -0.77 -9.84
C TRP A 82 -4.00 -0.83 -10.66
N ARG A 83 -4.07 -0.40 -11.94
CA ARG A 83 -2.92 -0.21 -12.81
C ARG A 83 -2.84 1.26 -13.21
N PHE A 84 -1.66 1.84 -13.07
CA PHE A 84 -1.45 3.29 -13.26
C PHE A 84 -0.69 3.61 -14.55
N ASN A 85 -0.12 2.59 -15.19
CA ASN A 85 0.49 2.71 -16.51
C ASN A 85 -0.61 2.52 -17.57
N LYS A 86 -0.94 3.61 -18.29
CA LYS A 86 -1.57 3.59 -19.61
C LYS A 86 -0.61 4.18 -20.62
#